data_AF-A0A533UJM4-F1
#
_entry.id   AF-A0A533UJM4-F1
#
_cell.length_a   1.000
_cell.length_b   1.000
_cell.length_c   1.000
_cell.angle_alpha   90.00
_cell.angle_beta   90.00
_cell.angle_gamma   90.00
#
_symmetry.space_group_name_H-M   'P 1'
#
loop_
_entity.id
_entity.type
_entity.pdbx_description
1 polymer ?
#
loop_
_entity_poly.entity_id
_entity_poly.type
_entity_poly.pdbx_seq_one_letter_code
_entity_poly.pdbx_strand_id
1 'polypeptide(L)'
;METKVHSSLRTVEWKDNAVVMIDQTKLPNELVYVKFTDYRGIADAIRNLVVRGAPAIGVSGAFGLALEVLQSKATTKEDLLSDLEQARKVLHETRPTAVNLAWGLERIMRVAKSGKDVLKIKESVVEEAKRMADEDIQVNMRMGKYGAQLFSDNDTIMTHCNAGALATVGYGTALGVIRATKESGKKITVIATETRPV
;
A
#
# COMPACT_ATOMS: atom_id res chain seq x y z
N MET A 1 8.64 14.90 -25.88
CA MET A 1 8.55 15.64 -24.61
C MET A 1 8.10 14.65 -23.56
N GLU A 2 9.04 14.14 -22.76
CA GLU A 2 8.73 13.31 -21.61
C GLU A 2 7.98 14.18 -20.61
N THR A 3 6.67 14.00 -20.52
CA THR A 3 5.88 14.52 -19.41
C THR A 3 6.53 13.96 -18.16
N LYS A 4 7.20 14.82 -17.38
CA LYS A 4 7.63 14.52 -16.01
C LYS A 4 6.45 13.85 -15.34
N VAL A 5 6.51 12.53 -15.17
CA VAL A 5 5.55 11.79 -14.35
C VAL A 5 5.64 12.48 -13.00
N HIS A 6 4.60 13.22 -12.64
CA HIS A 6 4.47 13.86 -11.33
C HIS A 6 5.01 12.87 -10.31
N SER A 7 5.97 13.29 -9.45
CA SER A 7 6.41 12.46 -8.33
C SER A 7 5.16 12.07 -7.56
N SER A 8 4.65 10.87 -7.84
CA SER A 8 3.29 10.54 -7.49
C SER A 8 3.26 10.42 -5.98
N LEU A 9 2.33 11.14 -5.35
CA LEU A 9 2.10 11.05 -3.91
C LEU A 9 2.00 9.57 -3.53
N ARG A 10 2.98 9.06 -2.77
CA ARG A 10 2.95 7.70 -2.23
C ARG A 10 2.33 7.73 -0.85
N THR A 11 1.28 6.94 -0.66
CA THR A 11 0.61 6.80 0.65
C THR A 11 1.50 6.07 1.65
N VAL A 12 2.27 5.11 1.14
CA VAL A 12 3.20 4.28 1.90
C VAL A 12 4.45 4.06 1.05
N GLU A 13 5.62 4.26 1.64
CA GLU A 13 6.92 4.14 0.97
C GLU A 13 7.96 3.51 1.89
N TRP A 14 8.85 2.70 1.32
CA TRP A 14 10.05 2.22 2.00
C TRP A 14 11.21 3.19 1.81
N LYS A 15 11.75 3.73 2.90
CA LYS A 15 12.84 4.70 2.88
C LYS A 15 13.80 4.49 4.04
N ASP A 16 15.09 4.36 3.75
CA ASP A 16 16.17 4.24 4.75
C ASP A 16 15.88 3.17 5.83
N ASN A 17 15.50 1.96 5.40
CA ASN A 17 15.10 0.84 6.28
C ASN A 17 13.96 1.18 7.26
N ALA A 18 13.07 2.05 6.83
CA ALA A 18 11.85 2.41 7.53
C ALA A 18 10.69 2.52 6.55
N VAL A 19 9.49 2.58 7.11
CA VAL A 19 8.26 2.82 6.34
C VAL A 19 7.77 4.21 6.65
N VAL A 20 7.60 5.01 5.60
CA VAL A 20 7.03 6.36 5.70
C VAL A 20 5.61 6.31 5.15
N MET A 21 4.65 6.84 5.91
CA MET A 21 3.24 6.89 5.53
C MET A 21 2.70 8.30 5.67
N ILE A 22 1.70 8.62 4.84
CA ILE A 22 0.83 9.79 5.08
C ILE A 22 -0.12 9.43 6.23
N ASP A 23 -0.17 10.26 7.28
CA ASP A 23 -1.19 10.12 8.33
C ASP A 23 -2.54 10.64 7.84
N GLN A 24 -3.37 9.72 7.38
CA GLN A 24 -4.68 10.05 6.84
C GLN A 24 -5.67 10.57 7.90
N THR A 25 -5.38 10.44 9.19
CA THR A 25 -6.24 10.95 10.27
C THR A 25 -6.17 12.47 10.40
N LYS A 26 -5.12 13.09 9.83
CA LYS A 26 -4.92 14.55 9.84
C LYS A 26 -5.49 15.25 8.63
N LEU A 27 -5.81 14.51 7.58
CA LEU A 27 -6.45 15.04 6.38
C LEU A 27 -7.92 15.42 6.66
N PRO A 28 -8.45 16.47 5.99
CA PRO A 28 -7.80 17.31 4.99
C PRO A 28 -7.02 18.50 5.58
N ASN A 29 -6.97 18.63 6.91
CA ASN A 29 -6.44 19.83 7.57
C ASN A 29 -4.91 19.94 7.47
N GLU A 30 -4.20 18.81 7.56
CA GLU A 30 -2.74 18.80 7.56
C GLU A 30 -2.18 17.56 6.83
N LEU A 31 -1.12 17.76 6.05
CA LEU A 31 -0.36 16.67 5.42
C LEU A 31 0.85 16.32 6.28
N VAL A 32 0.71 15.28 7.10
CA VAL A 32 1.76 14.78 8.00
C VAL A 32 2.31 13.45 7.49
N TYR A 33 3.63 13.30 7.53
CA TYR A 33 4.31 12.03 7.28
C TYR A 33 4.81 11.43 8.59
N VAL A 34 4.51 10.16 8.80
CA VAL A 34 4.95 9.39 9.97
C VAL A 34 5.91 8.29 9.53
N LYS A 35 6.92 7.99 10.37
CA LYS A 35 7.96 7.00 10.11
C LYS A 35 7.85 5.86 11.11
N PHE A 36 7.87 4.63 10.61
CA PHE A 36 7.84 3.41 11.40
C PHE A 36 9.09 2.56 11.13
N THR A 37 9.65 2.00 12.19
CA THR A 37 10.88 1.18 12.11
C THR A 37 10.67 -0.26 12.54
N ASP A 38 9.50 -0.62 13.07
CA ASP A 38 9.11 -1.99 13.43
C ASP A 38 7.67 -2.32 12.97
N TYR A 39 7.33 -3.60 12.98
CA TYR A 39 6.01 -4.08 12.55
C TYR A 39 4.88 -3.73 13.53
N ARG A 40 5.19 -3.41 14.81
CA ARG A 40 4.18 -3.07 15.81
C ARG A 40 3.62 -1.67 15.54
N GLY A 41 4.50 -0.72 15.20
CA GLY A 41 4.11 0.60 14.71
C GLY A 41 3.28 0.53 13.43
N ILE A 42 3.61 -0.37 12.50
CA ILE A 42 2.77 -0.63 11.32
C ILE A 42 1.40 -1.17 11.73
N ALA A 43 1.35 -2.11 12.68
CA ALA A 43 0.10 -2.67 13.16
C ALA A 43 -0.80 -1.59 13.77
N ASP A 44 -0.23 -0.68 14.57
CA ASP A 44 -0.96 0.43 15.16
C ASP A 44 -1.40 1.46 14.10
N ALA A 45 -0.59 1.72 13.09
CA ALA A 45 -0.96 2.56 11.96
C ALA A 45 -2.19 2.03 11.21
N ILE A 46 -2.30 0.71 11.03
CA ILE A 46 -3.44 0.06 10.39
C ILE A 46 -4.69 0.11 11.30
N ARG A 47 -4.54 -0.17 12.60
CA ARG A 47 -5.66 -0.13 13.58
C ARG A 47 -6.25 1.27 13.71
N ASN A 48 -5.39 2.28 13.82
CA ASN A 48 -5.78 3.67 14.07
C ASN A 48 -6.08 4.44 12.78
N LEU A 49 -6.14 3.76 11.63
CA LEU A 49 -6.48 4.36 10.33
C LEU A 49 -5.52 5.45 9.85
N VAL A 50 -4.27 5.47 10.36
CA VAL A 50 -3.18 6.27 9.78
C VAL A 50 -3.02 5.88 8.31
N VAL A 51 -3.07 4.57 8.02
CA VAL A 51 -3.18 4.03 6.67
C VAL A 51 -4.51 3.29 6.51
N ARG A 52 -5.22 3.60 5.41
CA ARG A 52 -6.48 2.94 5.03
C ARG A 52 -6.56 2.76 3.53
N GLY A 53 -7.48 1.88 3.11
CA GLY A 53 -7.61 1.43 1.72
C GLY A 53 -6.94 0.06 1.51
N ALA A 54 -7.65 -0.85 0.84
CA ALA A 54 -7.26 -2.25 0.84
C ALA A 54 -5.85 -2.49 0.24
N PRO A 55 -5.48 -1.91 -0.91
CA PRO A 55 -4.12 -2.09 -1.43
C PRO A 55 -3.03 -1.44 -0.55
N ALA A 56 -3.27 -0.25 -0.01
CA ALA A 56 -2.31 0.41 0.89
C ALA A 56 -2.05 -0.39 2.17
N ILE A 57 -3.11 -0.97 2.77
CA ILE A 57 -3.00 -1.85 3.95
C ILE A 57 -2.23 -3.13 3.59
N GLY A 58 -2.49 -3.72 2.42
CA GLY A 58 -1.79 -4.93 1.96
C GLY A 58 -0.28 -4.74 1.85
N VAL A 59 0.14 -3.63 1.22
CA VAL A 59 1.56 -3.29 1.09
C VAL A 59 2.16 -2.87 2.43
N SER A 60 1.40 -2.17 3.29
CA SER A 60 1.85 -1.84 4.65
C SER A 60 2.15 -3.08 5.48
N GLY A 61 1.28 -4.10 5.43
CA GLY A 61 1.54 -5.38 6.11
C GLY A 61 2.79 -6.09 5.59
N ALA A 62 3.01 -6.08 4.27
CA ALA A 62 4.23 -6.63 3.68
C ALA A 62 5.49 -5.88 4.14
N PHE A 63 5.43 -4.55 4.20
CA PHE A 63 6.53 -3.76 4.78
C PHE A 63 6.73 -4.01 6.27
N GLY A 64 5.67 -4.29 7.04
CA GLY A 64 5.79 -4.70 8.44
C GLY A 64 6.66 -5.95 8.59
N LEU A 65 6.42 -6.98 7.78
CA LEU A 65 7.28 -8.18 7.77
C LEU A 65 8.70 -7.89 7.25
N ALA A 66 8.86 -6.94 6.32
CA ALA A 66 10.16 -6.49 5.88
C ALA A 66 10.95 -5.75 6.99
N LEU A 67 10.28 -5.03 7.88
CA LEU A 67 10.93 -4.47 9.07
C LEU A 67 11.31 -5.58 10.06
N GLU A 68 10.47 -6.60 10.23
CA GLU A 68 10.77 -7.73 11.13
C GLU A 68 12.04 -8.47 10.73
N VAL A 69 12.24 -8.77 9.44
CA VAL A 69 13.49 -9.44 9.00
C VAL A 69 14.75 -8.62 9.29
N LEU A 70 14.65 -7.28 9.27
CA LEU A 70 15.76 -6.39 9.61
C LEU A 70 16.07 -6.37 11.11
N GLN A 71 15.04 -6.53 11.95
CA GLN A 71 15.20 -6.50 13.42
C GLN A 71 15.51 -7.86 14.02
N SER A 72 15.06 -8.95 13.38
CA SER A 72 15.25 -10.31 13.86
C SER A 72 16.75 -10.62 14.04
N LYS A 73 17.07 -11.19 15.21
CA LYS A 73 18.43 -11.66 15.55
C LYS A 73 18.63 -13.15 15.20
N ALA A 74 17.67 -13.76 14.53
CA ALA A 74 17.73 -15.16 14.14
C ALA A 74 18.99 -15.47 13.32
N THR A 75 19.68 -16.53 13.70
CA THR A 75 20.84 -17.08 12.98
C THR A 75 20.48 -18.35 12.19
N THR A 76 19.30 -18.90 12.42
CA THR A 76 18.75 -20.06 11.69
C THR A 76 17.52 -19.65 10.88
N LYS A 77 17.20 -20.44 9.86
CA LYS A 77 16.00 -20.22 9.04
C LYS A 77 14.74 -20.42 9.88
N GLU A 78 14.74 -21.43 10.74
CA GLU A 78 13.62 -21.82 11.57
C GLU A 78 13.25 -20.71 12.56
N ASP A 79 14.26 -20.11 13.21
CA ASP A 79 14.05 -18.98 14.12
C ASP A 79 13.52 -17.75 13.37
N LEU A 80 14.06 -17.43 12.19
CA LEU A 80 13.59 -16.30 11.39
C LEU A 80 12.14 -16.49 10.92
N LEU A 81 11.75 -17.71 10.55
CA LEU A 81 10.37 -18.02 10.18
C LEU A 81 9.43 -17.94 11.39
N SER A 82 9.91 -18.30 12.59
CA SER A 82 9.15 -18.14 13.83
C SER A 82 8.90 -16.66 14.14
N ASP A 83 9.93 -15.82 14.07
CA ASP A 83 9.84 -14.36 14.25
C ASP A 83 8.83 -13.74 13.27
N LEU A 84 8.92 -14.11 11.98
CA LEU A 84 8.01 -13.65 10.95
C LEU A 84 6.57 -14.10 11.18
N GLU A 85 6.35 -15.33 11.62
CA GLU A 85 5.01 -15.84 11.91
C GLU A 85 4.35 -15.10 13.09
N GLN A 86 5.14 -14.74 14.11
CA GLN A 86 4.66 -13.90 15.21
C GLN A 86 4.26 -12.50 14.72
N ALA A 87 5.11 -11.85 13.93
CA ALA A 87 4.81 -10.54 13.34
C ALA A 87 3.58 -10.61 12.42
N ARG A 88 3.48 -11.67 11.59
CA ARG A 88 2.35 -11.93 10.69
C ARG A 88 1.03 -12.01 11.45
N LYS A 89 1.00 -12.75 12.57
CA LYS A 89 -0.19 -12.87 13.41
C LYS A 89 -0.63 -11.51 13.95
N VAL A 90 0.29 -10.75 14.52
CA VAL A 90 -0.01 -9.41 15.06
C VAL A 90 -0.54 -8.46 13.99
N LEU A 91 0.08 -8.45 12.80
CA LEU A 91 -0.35 -7.64 11.67
C LEU A 91 -1.73 -8.07 11.19
N HIS A 92 -1.98 -9.37 11.01
CA HIS A 92 -3.26 -9.89 10.54
C HIS A 92 -4.42 -9.55 11.49
N GLU A 93 -4.18 -9.62 12.80
CA GLU A 93 -5.17 -9.29 13.85
C GLU A 93 -5.59 -7.83 13.85
N THR A 94 -4.86 -6.92 13.21
CA THR A 94 -5.27 -5.52 13.10
C THR A 94 -6.61 -5.35 12.38
N ARG A 95 -6.83 -6.12 11.30
CA ARG A 95 -8.03 -6.11 10.46
C ARG A 95 -8.23 -7.48 9.78
N PRO A 96 -8.72 -8.51 10.50
CA PRO A 96 -8.75 -9.90 10.00
C PRO A 96 -9.54 -10.10 8.70
N THR A 97 -10.54 -9.24 8.45
CA THR A 97 -11.37 -9.28 7.24
C THR A 97 -10.76 -8.56 6.04
N ALA A 98 -9.62 -7.88 6.20
CA ALA A 98 -8.94 -7.20 5.11
C ALA A 98 -8.18 -8.21 4.23
N VAL A 99 -8.82 -8.68 3.15
CA VAL A 99 -8.27 -9.69 2.24
C VAL A 99 -6.91 -9.27 1.67
N ASN A 100 -6.73 -8.00 1.29
CA ASN A 100 -5.43 -7.51 0.79
C ASN A 100 -4.32 -7.54 1.85
N LEU A 101 -4.66 -7.38 3.14
CA LEU A 101 -3.70 -7.56 4.23
C LEU A 101 -3.21 -8.99 4.29
N ALA A 102 -4.15 -9.95 4.34
CA ALA A 102 -3.83 -11.37 4.33
C ALA A 102 -3.01 -11.74 3.08
N TRP A 103 -3.42 -11.30 1.90
CA TRP A 103 -2.67 -11.51 0.66
C TRP A 103 -1.23 -11.01 0.73
N GLY A 104 -1.02 -9.79 1.24
CA GLY A 104 0.31 -9.20 1.31
C GLY A 104 1.23 -9.93 2.28
N LEU A 105 0.70 -10.29 3.45
CA LEU A 105 1.39 -11.10 4.45
C LEU A 105 1.77 -12.49 3.89
N GLU A 106 0.83 -13.20 3.27
CA GLU A 106 1.07 -14.53 2.70
C GLU A 106 2.05 -14.51 1.52
N ARG A 107 2.10 -13.42 0.75
CA ARG A 107 3.09 -13.24 -0.31
C ARG A 107 4.51 -13.18 0.25
N ILE A 108 4.73 -12.39 1.30
CA ILE A 108 6.03 -12.32 1.98
C ILE A 108 6.40 -13.64 2.64
N MET A 109 5.46 -14.30 3.33
CA MET A 109 5.74 -15.59 3.97
C MET A 109 6.15 -16.67 2.97
N ARG A 110 5.59 -16.67 1.75
CA ARG A 110 6.01 -17.59 0.68
C ARG A 110 7.45 -17.34 0.25
N VAL A 111 7.87 -16.08 0.13
CA VAL A 111 9.26 -15.72 -0.16
C VAL A 111 10.20 -16.15 0.96
N ALA A 112 9.82 -15.91 2.22
CA ALA A 112 10.64 -16.33 3.35
C ALA A 112 10.80 -17.86 3.43
N LYS A 113 9.72 -18.62 3.21
CA LYS A 113 9.73 -20.09 3.26
C LYS A 113 10.56 -20.73 2.15
N SER A 114 10.63 -20.12 0.97
CA SER A 114 11.37 -20.66 -0.18
C SER A 114 12.88 -20.44 -0.10
N GLY A 115 13.32 -19.41 0.62
CA GLY A 115 14.75 -19.16 0.85
C GLY A 115 15.41 -20.24 1.72
N LYS A 116 16.72 -20.41 1.56
CA LYS A 116 17.51 -21.41 2.32
C LYS A 116 18.45 -20.77 3.33
N ASP A 117 19.02 -19.63 2.96
CA ASP A 117 20.00 -18.90 3.74
C ASP A 117 19.33 -17.69 4.42
N VAL A 118 19.67 -17.44 5.68
CA VAL A 118 19.04 -16.38 6.49
C VAL A 118 19.26 -15.01 5.86
N LEU A 119 20.48 -14.68 5.42
CA LEU A 119 20.77 -13.37 4.84
C LEU A 119 19.97 -13.18 3.53
N LYS A 120 19.98 -14.19 2.66
CA LYS A 120 19.19 -14.15 1.42
C LYS A 120 17.69 -14.04 1.66
N ILE A 121 17.16 -14.70 2.70
CA ILE A 121 15.75 -14.55 3.07
C ILE A 121 15.45 -13.11 3.44
N LYS A 122 16.28 -12.49 4.30
CA LYS A 122 16.10 -11.10 4.73
C LYS A 122 16.09 -10.14 3.53
N GLU A 123 17.06 -10.29 2.63
CA GLU A 123 17.16 -9.49 1.41
C GLU A 123 15.93 -9.65 0.52
N SER A 124 15.57 -10.90 0.19
CA SER A 124 14.45 -11.21 -0.70
C SER A 124 13.09 -10.77 -0.13
N VAL A 125 12.89 -10.82 1.19
CA VAL A 125 11.67 -10.29 1.83
C VAL A 125 11.55 -8.77 1.66
N VAL A 126 12.65 -8.03 1.88
CA VAL A 126 12.67 -6.57 1.72
C VAL A 126 12.45 -6.18 0.25
N GLU A 127 13.13 -6.86 -0.67
CA GLU A 127 12.94 -6.64 -2.11
C GLU A 127 11.52 -6.95 -2.55
N GLU A 128 10.93 -8.03 -2.05
CA GLU A 128 9.57 -8.40 -2.40
C GLU A 128 8.55 -7.35 -1.95
N ALA A 129 8.70 -6.85 -0.72
CA ALA A 129 7.79 -5.83 -0.20
C ALA A 129 7.87 -4.53 -1.02
N LYS A 130 9.07 -4.12 -1.44
CA LYS A 130 9.27 -2.97 -2.35
C LYS A 130 8.63 -3.24 -3.71
N ARG A 131 8.85 -4.43 -4.27
CA ARG A 131 8.27 -4.85 -5.56
C ARG A 131 6.75 -4.82 -5.53
N MET A 132 6.13 -5.30 -4.45
CA MET A 132 4.68 -5.22 -4.27
C MET A 132 4.17 -3.77 -4.31
N ALA A 133 4.93 -2.84 -3.74
CA ALA A 133 4.55 -1.44 -3.73
C ALA A 133 4.57 -0.82 -5.14
N ASP A 134 5.57 -1.18 -5.94
CA ASP A 134 5.69 -0.71 -7.32
C ASP A 134 4.67 -1.40 -8.24
N GLU A 135 4.41 -2.69 -8.05
CA GLU A 135 3.38 -3.44 -8.76
C GLU A 135 1.98 -2.84 -8.56
N ASP A 136 1.63 -2.41 -7.34
CA ASP A 136 0.35 -1.75 -7.04
C ASP A 136 0.16 -0.50 -7.91
N ILE A 137 1.17 0.38 -7.96
CA ILE A 137 1.14 1.59 -8.79
C ILE A 137 0.94 1.21 -10.26
N GLN A 138 1.69 0.23 -10.77
CA GLN A 138 1.61 -0.19 -12.16
C GLN A 138 0.25 -0.81 -12.52
N VAL A 139 -0.33 -1.61 -11.63
CA VAL A 139 -1.69 -2.17 -11.80
C VAL A 139 -2.73 -1.04 -11.82
N ASN A 140 -2.63 -0.09 -10.89
CA ASN A 140 -3.55 1.05 -10.79
C ASN A 140 -3.49 1.95 -12.03
N MET A 141 -2.31 2.24 -12.55
CA MET A 141 -2.14 3.01 -13.80
C MET A 141 -2.74 2.28 -15.00
N ARG A 142 -2.49 0.97 -15.14
CA ARG A 142 -3.09 0.16 -16.21
C ARG A 142 -4.61 0.12 -16.10
N MET A 143 -5.14 -0.15 -14.91
CA MET A 143 -6.59 -0.14 -14.63
C MET A 143 -7.18 1.22 -15.01
N GLY A 144 -6.53 2.31 -14.61
CA GLY A 144 -6.94 3.66 -14.96
C GLY A 144 -7.06 3.86 -16.46
N LYS A 145 -6.02 3.48 -17.22
CA LYS A 145 -5.99 3.60 -18.69
C LYS A 145 -7.11 2.80 -19.37
N TYR A 146 -7.39 1.58 -18.90
CA TYR A 146 -8.50 0.79 -19.44
C TYR A 146 -9.86 1.39 -19.09
N GLY A 147 -10.06 1.79 -17.84
CA GLY A 147 -11.32 2.39 -17.39
C GLY A 147 -11.61 3.75 -18.04
N ALA A 148 -10.58 4.53 -18.38
CA ALA A 148 -10.74 5.84 -19.02
C ALA A 148 -11.41 5.78 -20.40
N GLN A 149 -11.40 4.60 -21.04
CA GLN A 149 -12.07 4.37 -22.32
C GLN A 149 -13.60 4.31 -22.17
N LEU A 150 -14.11 4.10 -20.95
CA LEU A 150 -15.55 3.98 -20.66
C LEU A 150 -16.26 5.34 -20.54
N PHE A 151 -15.50 6.44 -20.44
CA PHE A 151 -16.04 7.78 -20.25
C PHE A 151 -15.85 8.65 -21.49
N SER A 152 -16.74 9.59 -21.72
CA SER A 152 -16.72 10.57 -22.81
C SER A 152 -16.34 11.97 -22.33
N ASP A 153 -16.10 12.88 -23.27
CA ASP A 153 -15.89 14.29 -22.94
C ASP A 153 -17.18 14.91 -22.37
N ASN A 154 -17.02 15.69 -21.30
CA ASN A 154 -18.06 16.35 -20.51
C ASN A 154 -18.95 15.42 -19.66
N ASP A 155 -18.56 14.16 -19.45
CA ASP A 155 -19.26 13.27 -18.52
C ASP A 155 -19.22 13.80 -17.06
N THR A 156 -20.30 13.50 -16.33
CA THR A 156 -20.33 13.66 -14.86
C THR A 156 -20.26 12.29 -14.20
N ILE A 157 -19.22 12.07 -13.42
CA ILE A 157 -18.90 10.78 -12.78
C ILE A 157 -19.20 10.88 -11.30
N MET A 158 -20.08 10.02 -10.78
CA MET A 158 -20.29 9.87 -9.34
C MET A 158 -19.34 8.82 -8.76
N THR A 159 -18.81 9.08 -7.57
CA THR A 159 -17.98 8.12 -6.82
C THR A 159 -18.37 8.09 -5.34
N HIS A 160 -18.05 6.99 -4.69
CA HIS A 160 -18.35 6.74 -3.28
C HIS A 160 -17.10 6.23 -2.57
N CYS A 161 -16.88 6.70 -1.34
CA CYS A 161 -15.64 6.50 -0.58
C CYS A 161 -14.42 7.13 -1.26
N ASN A 162 -13.23 6.78 -0.76
CA ASN A 162 -11.95 7.17 -1.32
C ASN A 162 -11.24 5.92 -1.88
N ALA A 163 -11.29 5.74 -3.20
CA ALA A 163 -10.58 4.70 -3.94
C ALA A 163 -9.48 5.31 -4.82
N GLY A 164 -8.77 6.31 -4.27
CA GLY A 164 -7.70 7.06 -4.95
C GLY A 164 -6.31 6.74 -4.46
N ALA A 165 -5.36 7.63 -4.78
CA ALA A 165 -3.95 7.47 -4.43
C ALA A 165 -3.78 7.11 -2.94
N LEU A 166 -4.47 7.83 -2.05
CA LEU A 166 -4.47 7.61 -0.59
C LEU A 166 -4.97 6.23 -0.15
N ALA A 167 -5.76 5.51 -0.95
CA ALA A 167 -6.24 4.16 -0.62
C ALA A 167 -5.35 3.04 -1.15
N THR A 168 -4.34 3.41 -1.93
CA THR A 168 -3.39 2.54 -2.62
C THR A 168 -1.97 2.97 -2.29
N VAL A 169 -0.94 2.34 -2.86
CA VAL A 169 0.42 2.87 -2.75
C VAL A 169 0.52 4.20 -3.49
N GLY A 170 -0.15 4.31 -4.63
CA GLY A 170 -0.28 5.54 -5.41
C GLY A 170 -1.25 5.37 -6.57
N TYR A 171 -1.58 6.50 -7.21
CA TYR A 171 -2.50 6.60 -8.34
C TYR A 171 -3.98 6.28 -8.03
N GLY A 172 -4.31 5.12 -7.45
CA GLY A 172 -5.66 4.73 -7.07
C GLY A 172 -6.37 3.80 -8.06
N THR A 173 -7.52 3.27 -7.66
CA THR A 173 -8.36 2.38 -8.49
C THR A 173 -9.47 3.16 -9.18
N ALA A 174 -10.66 3.31 -8.58
CA ALA A 174 -11.77 4.04 -9.20
C ALA A 174 -11.42 5.52 -9.43
N LEU A 175 -10.79 6.19 -8.45
CA LEU A 175 -10.29 7.55 -8.67
C LEU A 175 -9.01 7.56 -9.52
N GLY A 176 -8.35 6.41 -9.74
CA GLY A 176 -7.27 6.27 -10.74
C GLY A 176 -7.80 6.23 -12.17
N VAL A 177 -8.99 5.65 -12.38
CA VAL A 177 -9.73 5.75 -13.64
C VAL A 177 -10.12 7.19 -13.91
N ILE A 178 -10.70 7.89 -12.94
CA ILE A 178 -11.04 9.32 -13.08
C ILE A 178 -9.80 10.16 -13.40
N ARG A 179 -8.66 9.90 -12.74
CA ARG A 179 -7.37 10.54 -13.07
C ARG A 179 -6.96 10.28 -14.51
N ALA A 180 -6.96 9.02 -14.95
CA ALA A 180 -6.62 8.63 -16.32
C ALA A 180 -7.54 9.31 -17.35
N THR A 181 -8.84 9.39 -17.07
CA THR A 181 -9.81 10.07 -17.94
C THR A 181 -9.43 11.53 -18.11
N LYS A 182 -9.11 12.22 -17.02
CA LYS A 182 -8.65 13.62 -17.07
C LYS A 182 -7.32 13.77 -17.81
N GLU A 183 -6.36 12.89 -17.55
CA GLU A 183 -5.03 12.88 -18.21
C GLU A 183 -5.12 12.61 -19.71
N SER A 184 -6.16 11.89 -20.17
CA SER A 184 -6.42 11.68 -21.60
C SER A 184 -6.96 12.91 -22.35
N GLY A 185 -7.15 14.04 -21.65
CA GLY A 185 -7.62 15.31 -22.21
C GLY A 185 -9.13 15.53 -22.13
N LYS A 186 -9.90 14.53 -21.67
CA LYS A 186 -11.36 14.67 -21.48
C LYS A 186 -11.67 15.60 -20.33
N LYS A 187 -12.63 16.50 -20.53
CA LYS A 187 -13.26 17.31 -19.49
C LYS A 187 -14.28 16.43 -18.77
N ILE A 188 -14.22 16.40 -17.45
CA ILE A 188 -15.15 15.62 -16.63
C ILE A 188 -15.49 16.41 -15.37
N THR A 189 -16.69 16.18 -14.84
CA THR A 189 -17.11 16.63 -13.51
C THR A 189 -17.19 15.42 -12.59
N VAL A 190 -16.76 15.56 -11.33
CA VAL A 190 -16.81 14.47 -10.36
C VAL A 190 -17.72 14.86 -9.21
N ILE A 191 -18.71 14.00 -8.92
CA ILE A 191 -19.54 14.09 -7.72
C ILE A 191 -19.00 13.07 -6.71
N ALA A 192 -18.35 13.57 -5.66
CA ALA A 192 -17.91 12.75 -4.54
C ALA A 192 -18.94 12.82 -3.41
N THR A 193 -19.42 11.67 -2.98
CA THR A 193 -20.33 11.57 -1.83
C THR A 193 -19.57 11.62 -0.51
N GLU A 194 -20.19 12.14 0.57
CA GLU A 194 -19.51 12.34 1.86
C GLU A 194 -19.05 11.05 2.55
N THR A 195 -19.63 9.89 2.20
CA THR A 195 -19.23 8.56 2.68
C THR A 195 -19.26 8.39 4.21
N ARG A 196 -20.30 8.89 4.88
CA ARG A 196 -20.47 8.69 6.32
C ARG A 196 -20.45 7.19 6.70
N PRO A 197 -19.92 6.84 7.90
CA PRO A 197 -19.51 7.76 8.96
C PRO A 197 -18.04 8.21 8.95
N VAL A 198 -17.21 7.84 7.96
CA VAL A 198 -15.73 7.90 8.01
C VAL A 198 -15.10 8.54 6.77
#